data_AF-A0A821ZIP8-F1
#
_entry.id   AF-A0A821ZIP8-F1
#
_cell.length_a   1.000
_cell.length_b   1.000
_cell.length_c   1.000
_cell.angle_alpha   90.00
_cell.angle_beta   90.00
_cell.angle_gamma   90.00
#
_symmetry.space_group_name_H-M   'P 1'
#
loop_
_entity.id
_entity.type
_entity.pdbx_description
1 polymer ?
#
loop_
_entity_poly.entity_id
_entity_poly.type
_entity_poly.pdbx_seq_one_letter_code
_entity_poly.pdbx_strand_id
1 'polypeptide(L)'
;ARFELKKFQKEQLAKQLKERHLSGETSRLFWGKTKRHFHPVSSSFRGFLSPCEEIIKDSQIMANMTADHYERLFEAPVVIRPHPYVDAPPVQWKNAAEPIPMVTYPEIVNILRSKKKEKCLDIHELSPFILDKIPQNYWHLLVQLYNYSFTEGYILKKFKEVRMIFLAKKNAVCSPDQTRSISLLDSFLKVQEKLFHNRFLKILNEHGILPDNQSGFRAGFRLQTRVLLLIEQL
;
A
#
# COMPACT_ATOMS: atom_id res chain seq x y z
N ALA A 1 -21.75 -5.53 -40.12
CA ALA A 1 -21.98 -6.20 -38.81
C ALA A 1 -20.73 -6.21 -37.91
N ARG A 2 -19.64 -6.91 -38.25
CA ARG A 2 -18.43 -6.98 -37.39
C ARG A 2 -17.69 -5.65 -37.21
N PHE A 3 -17.62 -4.83 -38.26
CA PHE A 3 -16.99 -3.50 -38.22
C PHE A 3 -17.80 -2.51 -37.36
N GLU A 4 -19.11 -2.44 -37.59
CA GLU A 4 -20.08 -1.69 -36.77
C GLU A 4 -19.99 -2.07 -35.29
N LEU A 5 -19.92 -3.38 -34.99
CA LEU A 5 -19.78 -3.87 -33.61
C LEU A 5 -18.46 -3.43 -32.98
N LYS A 6 -17.33 -3.54 -33.69
CA LYS A 6 -16.02 -3.07 -33.20
C LYS A 6 -16.00 -1.56 -32.97
N LYS A 7 -16.61 -0.78 -33.87
CA LYS A 7 -16.73 0.68 -33.75
C LYS A 7 -17.58 1.06 -32.54
N PHE A 8 -18.74 0.44 -32.39
CA PHE A 8 -19.62 0.61 -31.24
C PHE A 8 -18.91 0.25 -29.92
N GLN A 9 -18.20 -0.88 -29.88
CA GLN A 9 -17.42 -1.29 -28.70
C GLN A 9 -16.33 -0.29 -28.36
N LYS A 10 -15.59 0.22 -29.36
CA LYS A 10 -14.55 1.24 -29.18
C LYS A 10 -15.12 2.57 -28.66
N GLU A 11 -16.27 2.99 -29.18
CA GLU A 11 -16.97 4.21 -28.75
C GLU A 11 -17.54 4.08 -27.33
N GLN A 12 -18.18 2.95 -27.00
CA GLN A 12 -18.65 2.66 -25.65
C GLN A 12 -17.48 2.55 -24.65
N LEU A 13 -16.36 1.96 -25.07
CA LEU A 13 -15.15 1.89 -24.26
C LEU A 13 -14.56 3.28 -24.01
N ALA A 14 -14.42 4.11 -25.05
CA ALA A 14 -13.92 5.47 -24.90
C ALA A 14 -14.82 6.29 -23.95
N LYS A 15 -16.14 6.12 -24.06
CA LYS A 15 -17.12 6.70 -23.14
C LYS A 15 -16.93 6.19 -21.71
N GLN A 16 -16.81 4.87 -21.52
CA GLN A 16 -16.59 4.28 -20.19
C GLN A 16 -15.24 4.65 -19.58
N LEU A 17 -14.18 4.81 -20.38
CA LEU A 17 -12.88 5.33 -19.94
C LEU A 17 -12.97 6.80 -19.53
N LYS A 18 -13.78 7.60 -20.23
CA LYS A 18 -14.04 9.00 -19.86
C LYS A 18 -14.87 9.11 -18.57
N GLU A 19 -15.81 8.18 -18.37
CA GLU A 19 -16.68 8.12 -17.20
C GLU A 19 -16.09 7.28 -16.05
N ARG A 20 -14.93 6.63 -16.22
CA ARG A 20 -14.37 5.62 -15.29
C ARG A 20 -14.16 6.11 -13.86
N HIS A 21 -13.97 7.42 -13.70
CA HIS A 21 -13.73 8.07 -12.42
C HIS A 21 -15.03 8.50 -11.73
N LEU A 22 -16.15 8.53 -12.46
CA LEU A 22 -17.46 8.85 -11.92
C LEU A 22 -17.98 7.63 -11.14
N SER A 23 -18.48 7.84 -9.92
CA SER A 23 -19.27 6.83 -9.24
C SER A 23 -20.68 6.82 -9.84
N GLY A 24 -20.80 6.35 -11.08
CA GLY A 24 -22.09 6.20 -11.75
C GLY A 24 -23.00 5.22 -10.99
N GLU A 25 -24.30 5.46 -11.07
CA GLU A 25 -25.33 4.64 -10.42
C GLU A 25 -25.22 3.15 -10.82
N THR A 26 -24.96 2.88 -12.09
CA THR A 26 -24.77 1.53 -12.65
C THR A 26 -23.63 0.76 -12.00
N SER A 27 -22.51 1.44 -11.69
CA SER A 27 -21.37 0.81 -11.01
C SER A 27 -21.71 0.44 -9.56
N ARG A 28 -22.47 1.29 -8.87
CA ARG A 28 -22.95 1.00 -7.50
C ARG A 28 -23.94 -0.16 -7.50
N LEU A 29 -24.85 -0.22 -8.47
CA LEU A 29 -25.81 -1.30 -8.65
C LEU A 29 -25.13 -2.64 -8.96
N PHE A 30 -24.15 -2.64 -9.87
CA PHE A 30 -23.36 -3.85 -10.17
C PHE A 30 -22.70 -4.40 -8.91
N TRP A 31 -22.00 -3.57 -8.14
CA TRP A 31 -21.36 -4.01 -6.90
C TRP A 31 -22.37 -4.42 -5.81
N GLY A 32 -23.49 -3.71 -5.70
CA GLY A 32 -24.55 -4.10 -4.78
C GLY A 32 -25.08 -5.52 -5.04
N LYS A 33 -25.16 -5.90 -6.33
CA LYS A 33 -25.54 -7.26 -6.76
C LYS A 33 -24.42 -8.27 -6.59
N THR A 34 -23.20 -7.97 -7.04
CA THR A 34 -22.09 -8.92 -7.03
C THR A 34 -21.47 -9.14 -5.66
N LYS A 35 -21.41 -8.11 -4.80
CA LYS A 35 -20.84 -8.21 -3.43
C LYS A 35 -21.50 -9.30 -2.60
N ARG A 36 -22.79 -9.59 -2.83
CA ARG A 36 -23.54 -10.65 -2.13
C ARG A 36 -23.02 -12.06 -2.43
N HIS A 37 -22.35 -12.24 -3.56
CA HIS A 37 -21.73 -13.51 -3.96
C HIS A 37 -20.27 -13.62 -3.50
N PHE A 38 -19.67 -12.52 -3.02
CA PHE A 38 -18.34 -12.52 -2.41
C PHE A 38 -18.49 -12.72 -0.90
N HIS A 39 -18.42 -13.96 -0.44
CA HIS A 39 -18.30 -14.22 1.00
C HIS A 39 -16.86 -13.90 1.46
N PRO A 40 -16.66 -13.02 2.44
CA PRO A 40 -15.36 -12.86 3.06
C PRO A 40 -15.01 -14.14 3.84
N VAL A 41 -14.13 -14.97 3.29
CA VAL A 41 -13.63 -16.21 3.94
C VAL A 41 -12.59 -15.89 5.03
N SER A 42 -12.63 -14.69 5.59
CA SER A 42 -11.69 -14.28 6.64
C SER A 42 -12.21 -14.79 7.98
N SER A 43 -11.75 -15.96 8.39
CA SER A 43 -11.95 -16.41 9.77
C SER A 43 -10.98 -15.70 10.71
N SER A 44 -11.44 -15.35 11.91
CA SER A 44 -10.56 -14.79 12.94
C SER A 44 -9.46 -15.81 13.25
N PHE A 45 -8.21 -15.37 13.24
CA PHE A 45 -7.06 -16.21 13.56
C PHE A 45 -7.15 -16.70 15.02
N ARG A 46 -6.99 -18.01 15.25
CA ARG A 46 -7.24 -18.70 16.53
C ARG A 46 -6.06 -19.53 17.03
N GLY A 47 -5.04 -19.78 16.21
CA GLY A 47 -3.89 -20.59 16.62
C GLY A 47 -3.11 -21.15 15.43
N PHE A 48 -1.95 -21.72 15.72
CA PHE A 48 -1.16 -22.48 14.74
C PHE A 48 -1.36 -23.98 14.88
N LEU A 49 -1.15 -24.72 13.79
CA LEU A 49 -0.98 -26.18 13.82
C LEU A 49 0.49 -26.51 14.06
N SER A 50 0.74 -27.33 15.06
CA SER A 50 2.03 -27.99 15.30
C SER A 50 2.27 -29.06 14.23
N PRO A 51 3.54 -29.41 13.93
CA PRO A 51 3.87 -30.60 13.14
C PRO A 51 3.26 -31.91 13.69
N CYS A 52 2.94 -31.95 14.99
CA CYS A 52 2.28 -33.10 15.63
C CYS A 52 0.74 -33.01 15.64
N GLU A 53 0.15 -32.15 14.80
CA GLU A 53 -1.30 -31.87 14.69
C GLU A 53 -1.97 -31.23 15.93
N GLU A 54 -1.18 -30.82 16.93
CA GLU A 54 -1.68 -30.07 18.07
C GLU A 54 -1.94 -28.60 17.75
N ILE A 55 -2.96 -28.01 18.38
CA ILE A 55 -3.28 -26.59 18.20
C ILE A 55 -2.51 -25.75 19.21
N ILE A 56 -1.56 -24.96 18.71
CA ILE A 56 -0.79 -24.01 19.50
C ILE A 56 -1.56 -22.69 19.62
N LYS A 57 -1.83 -22.28 20.86
CA LYS A 57 -2.51 -21.02 21.19
C LYS A 57 -1.70 -20.09 22.09
N ASP A 58 -0.53 -20.56 22.55
CA ASP A 58 0.38 -19.75 23.37
C ASP A 58 0.93 -18.57 22.57
N SER A 59 0.78 -17.35 23.06
CA SER A 59 1.11 -16.14 22.31
C SER A 59 2.60 -16.02 22.02
N GLN A 60 3.46 -16.46 22.93
CA GLN A 60 4.91 -16.36 22.76
C GLN A 60 5.41 -17.38 21.75
N ILE A 61 4.94 -18.62 21.85
CA ILE A 61 5.29 -19.67 20.87
C ILE A 61 4.79 -19.27 19.49
N MET A 62 3.55 -18.78 19.37
CA MET A 62 3.01 -18.30 18.10
C MET A 62 3.82 -17.16 17.51
N ALA A 63 4.28 -16.21 18.32
CA ALA A 63 5.11 -15.09 17.88
C ALA A 63 6.49 -15.55 17.39
N ASN A 64 7.12 -16.50 18.09
CA ASN A 64 8.41 -17.05 17.65
C ASN A 64 8.26 -17.83 16.34
N MET A 65 7.23 -18.67 16.21
CA MET A 65 6.95 -19.43 14.99
C MET A 65 6.75 -18.52 13.77
N THR A 66 6.06 -17.39 13.93
CA THR A 66 5.90 -16.43 12.84
C THR A 66 7.16 -15.63 12.58
N ALA A 67 7.90 -15.23 13.61
CA ALA A 67 9.19 -14.56 13.44
C ALA A 67 10.13 -15.42 12.57
N ASP A 68 10.34 -16.68 12.94
CA ASP A 68 11.19 -17.62 12.19
C ASP A 68 10.72 -17.83 10.75
N HIS A 69 9.41 -17.85 10.53
CA HIS A 69 8.84 -18.00 9.18
C HIS A 69 9.07 -16.75 8.34
N TYR A 70 8.72 -15.58 8.86
CA TYR A 70 8.77 -14.33 8.10
C TYR A 70 10.18 -13.77 7.97
N GLU A 71 11.08 -14.05 8.91
CA GLU A 71 12.51 -13.77 8.75
C GLU A 71 13.05 -14.50 7.51
N ARG A 72 12.84 -15.82 7.43
CA ARG A 72 13.20 -16.61 6.24
C ARG A 72 12.47 -16.18 4.97
N LEU A 73 11.21 -15.79 5.07
CA LEU A 73 10.43 -15.33 3.91
C LEU A 73 10.94 -13.99 3.35
N PHE A 74 11.41 -13.10 4.22
CA PHE A 74 11.91 -11.77 3.86
C PHE A 74 13.43 -11.69 3.76
N GLU A 75 14.15 -12.81 3.91
CA GLU A 75 15.57 -12.89 3.59
C GLU A 75 15.82 -12.42 2.16
N ALA A 76 16.82 -11.54 2.01
CA ALA A 76 17.18 -11.02 0.70
C ALA A 76 17.63 -12.19 -0.19
N PRO A 77 16.99 -12.40 -1.36
CA PRO A 77 17.40 -13.48 -2.25
C PRO A 77 18.80 -13.20 -2.79
N VAL A 78 19.57 -14.25 -3.04
CA VAL A 78 20.86 -14.13 -3.73
C VAL A 78 20.61 -13.65 -5.16
N VAL A 79 21.00 -12.42 -5.47
CA VAL A 79 20.86 -11.83 -6.81
C VAL A 79 22.08 -12.21 -7.64
N ILE A 80 21.92 -13.16 -8.57
CA ILE A 80 22.93 -13.48 -9.56
C ILE A 80 22.89 -12.39 -10.65
N ARG A 81 24.01 -11.68 -10.85
CA ARG A 81 24.16 -10.66 -11.89
C ARG A 81 25.07 -11.18 -13.02
N PRO A 82 24.76 -10.89 -14.30
CA PRO A 82 23.62 -10.11 -14.76
C PRO A 82 22.30 -10.90 -14.72
N HIS A 83 21.25 -10.33 -14.15
CA HIS A 83 19.93 -10.95 -14.06
C HIS A 83 19.14 -10.68 -15.35
N PRO A 84 18.68 -11.73 -16.08
CA PRO A 84 18.13 -11.60 -17.43
C PRO A 84 16.86 -10.72 -17.53
N TYR A 85 16.17 -10.46 -16.41
CA TYR A 85 14.92 -9.69 -16.37
C TYR A 85 14.93 -8.48 -15.42
N VAL A 86 15.97 -8.31 -14.59
CA VAL A 86 15.92 -7.38 -13.43
C VAL A 86 17.03 -6.35 -13.47
N ASP A 87 18.08 -6.57 -14.27
CA ASP A 87 19.04 -5.52 -14.53
C ASP A 87 18.36 -4.45 -15.38
N ALA A 88 17.89 -3.41 -14.70
CA ALA A 88 17.46 -2.20 -15.37
C ALA A 88 18.64 -1.69 -16.21
N PRO A 89 18.39 -1.22 -17.45
CA PRO A 89 19.41 -0.51 -18.18
C PRO A 89 19.96 0.64 -17.31
N PRO A 90 21.24 0.99 -17.45
CA PRO A 90 21.85 2.04 -16.65
C PRO A 90 20.96 3.30 -16.70
N VAL A 91 20.52 3.73 -15.52
CA VAL A 91 19.59 4.84 -15.39
C VAL A 91 20.29 6.11 -15.85
N GLN A 92 19.83 6.69 -16.95
CA GLN A 92 20.26 8.01 -17.38
C GLN A 92 19.50 9.05 -16.55
N TRP A 93 20.17 9.64 -15.56
CA TRP A 93 19.61 10.66 -14.68
C TRP A 93 19.45 12.00 -15.41
N LYS A 94 18.46 12.13 -16.29
CA LYS A 94 18.19 13.38 -17.01
C LYS A 94 17.80 14.54 -16.09
N ASN A 95 17.29 14.23 -14.89
CA ASN A 95 16.73 15.21 -13.95
C ASN A 95 17.45 15.20 -12.59
N ALA A 96 18.72 14.75 -12.51
CA ALA A 96 19.45 14.73 -11.22
C ALA A 96 19.51 16.11 -10.53
N ALA A 97 19.45 17.18 -11.31
CA ALA A 97 19.48 18.56 -10.82
C ALA A 97 18.09 19.11 -10.40
N GLU A 98 17.00 18.38 -10.65
CA GLU A 98 15.66 18.85 -10.31
C GLU A 98 15.44 18.79 -8.79
N PRO A 99 15.24 19.94 -8.12
CA PRO A 99 15.13 19.95 -6.67
C PRO A 99 13.76 19.39 -6.24
N ILE A 100 13.77 18.40 -5.36
CA ILE A 100 12.55 17.93 -4.71
C ILE A 100 12.18 18.97 -3.62
N PRO A 101 10.96 19.53 -3.64
CA PRO A 101 10.58 20.57 -2.70
C PRO A 101 10.57 20.05 -1.26
N MET A 102 11.12 20.85 -0.35
CA MET A 102 11.14 20.54 1.09
C MET A 102 9.73 20.48 1.68
N VAL A 103 9.59 19.73 2.78
CA VAL A 103 8.38 19.66 3.61
C VAL A 103 8.13 21.02 4.26
N THR A 104 6.87 21.43 4.19
CA THR A 104 6.38 22.64 4.85
C THR A 104 5.41 22.30 5.98
N TYR A 105 5.32 23.17 6.98
CA TYR A 105 4.38 23.00 8.09
C TYR A 105 2.90 22.88 7.64
N PRO A 106 2.40 23.68 6.67
CA PRO A 106 1.03 23.53 6.16
C PRO A 106 0.74 22.15 5.56
N GLU A 107 1.72 21.51 4.90
CA GLU A 107 1.54 20.14 4.39
C GLU A 107 1.30 19.14 5.53
N ILE A 108 2.06 19.25 6.61
CA ILE A 108 1.85 18.42 7.80
C ILE A 108 0.44 18.62 8.34
N VAL A 109 0.01 19.87 8.53
CA VAL A 109 -1.35 20.17 9.03
C VAL A 109 -2.42 19.55 8.13
N ASN A 110 -2.24 19.60 6.80
CA ASN A 110 -3.17 18.98 5.86
C ASN A 110 -3.20 17.44 5.99
N ILE A 111 -2.05 16.80 6.21
CA ILE A 111 -1.98 15.36 6.49
C ILE A 111 -2.70 15.02 7.80
N LEU A 112 -2.46 15.80 8.85
CA LEU A 112 -3.08 15.60 10.15
C LEU A 112 -4.60 15.78 10.11
N ARG A 113 -5.13 16.67 9.28
CA ARG A 113 -6.57 16.86 9.09
C ARG A 113 -7.21 15.74 8.26
N SER A 114 -6.50 15.21 7.26
CA SER A 114 -7.03 14.19 6.34
C SER A 114 -6.80 12.75 6.79
N LYS A 115 -6.02 12.53 7.85
CA LYS A 115 -5.77 11.19 8.39
C LYS A 115 -7.05 10.53 8.89
N LYS A 116 -7.14 9.21 8.73
CA LYS A 116 -8.20 8.41 9.35
C LYS A 116 -7.94 8.30 10.85
N LYS A 117 -9.02 8.42 11.63
CA LYS A 117 -9.01 8.21 13.07
C LYS A 117 -9.07 6.72 13.35
N GLU A 118 -7.91 6.07 13.39
CA GLU A 118 -7.77 4.64 13.66
C GLU A 118 -7.40 4.41 15.13
N LYS A 119 -7.91 3.32 15.72
CA LYS A 119 -7.65 2.93 17.11
C LYS A 119 -6.47 1.96 17.26
N CYS A 120 -5.93 1.46 16.16
CA CYS A 120 -4.83 0.51 16.19
C CYS A 120 -3.58 1.14 16.80
N LEU A 121 -2.89 0.38 17.64
CA LEU A 121 -1.65 0.77 18.30
C LEU A 121 -0.46 0.28 17.46
N ASP A 122 0.56 1.12 17.34
CA ASP A 122 1.86 0.75 16.79
C ASP A 122 2.71 -0.02 17.82
N ILE A 123 3.99 -0.20 17.52
CA ILE A 123 4.96 -0.91 18.39
C ILE A 123 5.25 -0.17 19.69
N HIS A 124 5.01 1.15 19.72
CA HIS A 124 5.22 2.01 20.88
C HIS A 124 3.92 2.23 21.67
N GLU A 125 2.89 1.42 21.39
CA GLU A 125 1.57 1.55 21.99
C GLU A 125 0.90 2.91 21.71
N LEU A 126 1.31 3.57 20.62
CA LEU A 126 0.73 4.84 20.20
C LEU A 126 -0.30 4.58 19.11
N SER A 127 -1.41 5.31 19.19
CA SER A 127 -2.39 5.38 18.10
C SER A 127 -2.25 6.70 17.34
N PRO A 128 -2.74 6.79 16.10
CA PRO A 128 -2.76 8.04 15.33
C PRO A 128 -3.46 9.22 16.04
N PHE A 129 -4.23 8.98 17.10
CA PHE A 129 -4.79 10.02 17.97
C PHE A 129 -3.72 10.85 18.69
N ILE A 130 -2.54 10.28 18.97
CA ILE A 130 -1.45 11.02 19.61
C ILE A 130 -1.03 12.23 18.78
N LEU A 131 -1.12 12.13 17.45
CA LEU A 131 -0.74 13.18 16.52
C LEU A 131 -1.59 14.46 16.69
N ASP A 132 -2.82 14.33 17.19
CA ASP A 132 -3.71 15.46 17.49
C ASP A 132 -3.48 16.07 18.89
N LYS A 133 -2.75 15.36 19.76
CA LYS A 133 -2.51 15.77 21.14
C LYS A 133 -1.15 16.43 21.34
N ILE A 134 -0.28 16.32 20.36
CA ILE A 134 1.06 16.90 20.40
C ILE A 134 0.97 18.43 20.26
N PRO A 135 1.72 19.18 21.08
CA PRO A 135 1.78 20.63 20.96
C PRO A 135 2.26 21.10 19.57
N GLN A 136 1.68 22.18 19.07
CA GLN A 136 1.90 22.64 17.70
C GLN A 136 3.38 22.94 17.36
N ASN A 137 4.15 23.43 18.33
CA ASN A 137 5.58 23.70 18.20
C ASN A 137 6.41 22.45 17.87
N TYR A 138 6.00 21.25 18.32
CA TYR A 138 6.72 20.01 18.00
C TYR A 138 6.63 19.66 16.52
N TRP A 139 5.54 20.03 15.86
CA TRP A 139 5.41 19.81 14.42
C TRP A 139 6.41 20.64 13.61
N HIS A 140 6.81 21.82 14.09
CA HIS A 140 7.88 22.59 13.45
C HIS A 140 9.24 21.88 13.56
N LEU A 141 9.54 21.25 14.69
CA LEU A 141 10.72 20.41 14.85
C LEU A 141 10.67 19.18 13.94
N LEU A 142 9.51 18.54 13.83
CA LEU A 142 9.31 17.40 12.93
C LEU A 142 9.47 17.79 11.45
N VAL A 143 9.06 19.00 11.04
CA VAL A 143 9.36 19.51 9.67
C VAL A 143 10.88 19.50 9.43
N GLN A 144 11.66 20.05 10.35
CA GLN A 144 13.11 20.11 10.22
C GLN A 144 13.71 18.70 10.16
N LEU A 145 13.24 17.80 11.03
CA LEU A 145 13.68 16.41 11.09
C LEU A 145 13.37 15.65 9.80
N TYR A 146 12.14 15.77 9.27
CA TYR A 146 11.75 15.10 8.03
C TYR A 146 12.52 15.62 6.83
N ASN A 147 12.75 16.94 6.77
CA ASN A 147 13.58 17.54 5.74
C ASN A 147 15.01 17.04 5.78
N TYR A 148 15.63 17.01 6.96
CA TYR A 148 16.97 16.43 7.14
C TYR A 148 17.00 14.96 6.72
N SER A 149 16.01 14.17 7.15
CA SER A 149 15.87 12.77 6.76
C SER A 149 15.77 12.57 5.24
N PHE A 150 15.05 13.44 4.54
CA PHE A 150 14.93 13.39 3.09
C PHE A 150 16.21 13.82 2.37
N THR A 151 16.92 14.83 2.88
CA THR A 151 18.20 15.28 2.32
C THR A 151 19.29 14.21 2.47
N GLU A 152 19.37 13.57 3.64
CA GLU A 152 20.37 12.54 3.92
C GLU A 152 19.98 11.15 3.40
N GLY A 153 18.75 10.96 2.93
CA GLY A 153 18.23 9.64 2.55
C GLY A 153 18.16 8.65 3.72
N TYR A 154 18.03 9.15 4.96
CA TYR A 154 18.11 8.35 6.17
C TYR A 154 16.85 8.50 7.03
N ILE A 155 16.16 7.38 7.26
CA ILE A 155 15.04 7.30 8.24
C ILE A 155 15.60 6.85 9.60
N LEU A 156 15.09 7.45 10.67
CA LEU A 156 15.45 7.10 12.05
C LEU A 156 15.16 5.62 12.34
N LYS A 157 16.11 4.92 12.98
CA LYS A 157 15.96 3.50 13.33
C LYS A 157 14.68 3.21 14.12
N LYS A 158 14.34 4.06 15.09
CA LYS A 158 13.12 3.89 15.90
C LYS A 158 11.83 3.93 15.08
N PHE A 159 11.75 4.79 14.07
CA PHE A 159 10.59 4.82 13.18
C PHE A 159 10.45 3.55 12.33
N LYS A 160 11.53 2.80 12.12
CA LYS A 160 11.50 1.53 11.39
C LYS A 160 11.07 0.35 12.25
N GLU A 161 10.90 0.54 13.56
CA GLU A 161 10.33 -0.51 14.43
C GLU A 161 8.83 -0.62 14.12
N VAL A 162 8.35 -1.84 13.93
CA VAL A 162 7.00 -2.10 13.44
C VAL A 162 6.35 -3.20 14.25
N ARG A 163 5.07 -3.01 14.57
CA ARG A 163 4.27 -4.07 15.18
C ARG A 163 3.67 -4.94 14.08
N MET A 164 4.06 -6.21 14.04
CA MET A 164 3.52 -7.17 13.09
C MET A 164 2.25 -7.82 13.64
N ILE A 165 1.18 -7.84 12.84
CA ILE A 165 -0.02 -8.62 13.12
C ILE A 165 -0.24 -9.64 12.01
N PHE A 166 -0.81 -10.79 12.34
CA PHE A 166 -1.00 -11.89 11.40
C PHE A 166 -2.49 -12.20 11.23
N LEU A 167 -2.95 -12.23 9.97
CA LEU A 167 -4.31 -12.60 9.61
C LEU A 167 -4.34 -13.94 8.88
N ALA A 168 -5.26 -14.83 9.25
CA ALA A 168 -5.47 -16.07 8.52
C ALA A 168 -5.89 -15.81 7.06
N LYS A 169 -5.31 -16.54 6.10
CA LYS A 169 -5.73 -16.45 4.69
C LYS A 169 -7.13 -17.03 4.48
N LYS A 170 -7.43 -18.15 5.14
CA LYS A 170 -8.68 -18.92 5.02
C LYS A 170 -9.15 -19.48 6.36
N ASN A 171 -8.34 -20.35 6.98
CA ASN A 171 -8.71 -21.11 8.17
C ASN A 171 -8.23 -20.46 9.47
N ALA A 172 -9.06 -20.48 10.51
CA ALA A 172 -8.79 -19.83 11.77
C ALA A 172 -7.56 -20.42 12.46
N VAL A 173 -7.39 -21.73 12.30
CA VAL A 173 -6.22 -22.50 12.74
C VAL A 173 -5.49 -22.94 11.47
N CYS A 174 -4.22 -22.54 11.34
CA CYS A 174 -3.44 -22.75 10.13
C CYS A 174 -1.95 -22.82 10.44
N SER A 175 -1.09 -22.94 9.42
CA SER A 175 0.36 -22.81 9.56
C SER A 175 0.83 -21.36 9.29
N PRO A 176 2.04 -20.95 9.70
CA PRO A 176 2.53 -19.58 9.50
C PRO A 176 2.48 -19.08 8.05
N ASP A 177 2.77 -19.93 7.06
CA ASP A 177 2.71 -19.62 5.62
C ASP A 177 1.28 -19.32 5.11
N GLN A 178 0.27 -19.78 5.85
CA GLN A 178 -1.14 -19.51 5.57
C GLN A 178 -1.64 -18.23 6.23
N THR A 179 -0.75 -17.41 6.79
CA THR A 179 -1.07 -16.08 7.30
C THR A 179 -0.70 -14.99 6.30
N ARG A 180 -1.28 -13.80 6.50
CA ARG A 180 -0.85 -12.54 5.89
C ARG A 180 -0.29 -11.66 7.00
N SER A 181 0.95 -11.26 6.90
CA SER A 181 1.54 -10.25 7.76
C SER A 181 1.01 -8.86 7.41
N ILE A 182 0.63 -8.09 8.43
CA ILE A 182 0.38 -6.65 8.31
C ILE A 182 1.32 -5.92 9.25
N SER A 183 2.02 -4.95 8.69
CA SER A 183 2.94 -4.07 9.38
C SER A 183 2.21 -2.84 9.90
N LEU A 184 2.04 -2.74 11.23
CA LEU A 184 1.54 -1.54 11.88
C LEU A 184 2.71 -0.60 12.16
N LEU A 185 2.92 0.33 11.22
CA LEU A 185 3.99 1.33 11.28
C LEU A 185 3.74 2.37 12.38
N ASP A 186 4.83 2.94 12.87
CA ASP A 186 4.85 4.10 13.77
C ASP A 186 3.99 5.25 13.22
N SER A 187 3.26 5.90 14.12
CA SER A 187 2.29 6.95 13.78
C SER A 187 2.96 8.19 13.13
N PHE A 188 4.18 8.53 13.53
CA PHE A 188 4.96 9.63 12.94
C PHE A 188 5.59 9.22 11.61
N LEU A 189 6.10 8.00 11.51
CA LEU A 189 6.59 7.46 10.24
C LEU A 189 5.51 7.54 9.15
N LYS A 190 4.25 7.22 9.46
CA LYS A 190 3.13 7.34 8.51
C LYS A 190 2.96 8.76 7.97
N VAL A 191 3.22 9.80 8.78
CA VAL A 191 3.19 11.19 8.33
C VAL A 191 4.33 11.43 7.34
N GLN A 192 5.54 10.98 7.68
CA GLN A 192 6.71 11.07 6.83
C GLN A 192 6.53 10.33 5.49
N GLU A 193 6.03 9.09 5.52
CA GLU A 193 5.71 8.31 4.32
C GLU A 193 4.68 9.01 3.46
N LYS A 194 3.65 9.62 4.06
CA LYS A 194 2.64 10.36 3.30
C LYS A 194 3.23 11.60 2.62
N LEU A 195 4.14 12.32 3.29
CA LEU A 195 4.87 13.45 2.71
C LEU A 195 5.74 13.03 1.53
N PHE A 196 6.47 11.92 1.66
CA PHE A 196 7.27 11.34 0.59
C PHE A 196 6.38 10.89 -0.58
N HIS A 197 5.34 10.12 -0.28
CA HIS A 197 4.41 9.56 -1.26
C HIS A 197 3.74 10.65 -2.10
N ASN A 198 3.33 11.78 -1.51
CA ASN A 198 2.74 12.88 -2.26
C ASN A 198 3.73 13.48 -3.28
N ARG A 199 5.00 13.64 -2.90
CA ARG A 199 6.06 14.11 -3.81
C ARG A 199 6.36 13.07 -4.89
N PHE A 200 6.53 11.82 -4.50
CA PHE A 200 6.81 10.72 -5.40
C PHE A 200 5.71 10.55 -6.46
N LEU A 201 4.43 10.57 -6.04
CA LEU A 201 3.31 10.52 -6.97
C LEU A 201 3.26 11.73 -7.91
N LYS A 202 3.59 12.93 -7.43
CA LYS A 202 3.64 14.13 -8.27
C LYS A 202 4.64 13.91 -9.41
N ILE A 203 5.86 13.49 -9.08
CA ILE A 203 6.92 13.21 -10.06
C ILE A 203 6.48 12.11 -11.05
N LEU A 204 5.93 11.00 -10.56
CA LEU A 204 5.46 9.90 -11.42
C LEU A 204 4.39 10.35 -12.43
N ASN A 205 3.48 11.23 -12.01
CA ASN A 205 2.40 11.73 -12.87
C ASN A 205 2.90 12.77 -13.87
N GLU A 206 3.71 13.74 -13.44
CA GLU A 206 4.26 14.80 -14.31
C GLU A 206 5.13 14.22 -15.44
N HIS A 207 5.84 13.13 -15.14
CA HIS A 207 6.70 12.46 -16.10
C HIS A 207 6.01 11.34 -16.89
N GLY A 208 4.73 11.07 -16.64
CA GLY A 208 4.00 9.99 -17.32
C GLY A 208 4.61 8.60 -17.13
N ILE A 209 5.28 8.35 -15.99
CA ILE A 209 6.04 7.10 -15.75
C ILE A 209 5.11 5.90 -15.62
N LEU A 210 3.91 6.09 -15.06
CA LEU A 210 2.95 5.02 -14.84
C LEU A 210 2.20 4.68 -16.13
N PRO A 211 2.26 3.43 -16.62
CA PRO A 211 1.51 2.99 -17.80
C PRO A 211 0.00 3.21 -17.62
N ASP A 212 -0.70 3.50 -18.72
CA ASP A 212 -2.16 3.69 -18.71
C ASP A 212 -2.93 2.42 -18.35
N ASN A 213 -2.34 1.25 -18.57
CA ASN A 213 -2.90 -0.04 -18.19
C ASN A 213 -2.72 -0.37 -16.70
N GLN A 214 -1.90 0.39 -15.96
CA GLN A 214 -1.70 0.21 -14.53
C GLN A 214 -2.82 0.89 -13.73
N SER A 215 -3.74 0.07 -13.21
CA SER A 215 -4.89 0.55 -12.42
C SER A 215 -4.76 0.35 -10.91
N GLY A 216 -3.85 -0.51 -10.45
CA GLY A 216 -3.66 -0.78 -9.03
C GLY A 216 -3.08 0.42 -8.29
N PHE A 217 -3.64 0.74 -7.12
CA PHE A 217 -3.15 1.79 -6.21
C PHE A 217 -2.97 3.18 -6.83
N ARG A 218 -3.68 3.48 -7.93
CA ARG A 218 -3.59 4.75 -8.65
C ARG A 218 -4.89 5.54 -8.47
N ALA A 219 -4.76 6.81 -8.08
CA ALA A 219 -5.92 7.68 -7.87
C ALA A 219 -6.78 7.76 -9.13
N GLY A 220 -8.09 7.59 -8.95
CA GLY A 220 -9.06 7.51 -10.05
C GLY A 220 -9.17 6.13 -10.70
N PHE A 221 -8.12 5.33 -10.76
CA PHE A 221 -8.19 4.03 -11.42
C PHE A 221 -8.80 2.99 -10.48
N ARG A 222 -9.58 2.07 -11.06
CA ARG A 222 -10.27 1.01 -10.32
C ARG A 222 -10.17 -0.31 -11.07
N LEU A 223 -10.55 -1.40 -10.41
CA LEU A 223 -10.58 -2.74 -11.01
C LEU A 223 -11.37 -2.77 -12.34
N GLN A 224 -12.49 -2.04 -12.44
CA GLN A 224 -13.30 -2.01 -13.66
C GLN A 224 -12.51 -1.44 -14.83
N THR A 225 -11.73 -0.39 -14.59
CA THR A 225 -10.85 0.20 -15.61
C THR A 225 -9.87 -0.86 -16.13
N ARG A 226 -9.28 -1.67 -15.24
CA ARG A 226 -8.35 -2.72 -15.67
C ARG A 226 -9.03 -3.81 -16.50
N VAL A 227 -10.22 -4.25 -16.08
CA VAL A 227 -11.00 -5.28 -16.80
C VAL A 227 -11.36 -4.79 -18.20
N LEU A 228 -11.80 -3.54 -18.34
CA LEU A 228 -12.10 -2.95 -19.65
C LEU A 228 -10.86 -2.87 -20.54
N LEU A 229 -9.73 -2.40 -20.01
CA LEU A 229 -8.45 -2.36 -20.73
C LEU A 229 -7.95 -3.77 -21.10
N LEU A 230 -8.24 -4.78 -20.29
CA LEU A 230 -7.89 -6.16 -20.60
C LEU A 230 -8.72 -6.70 -21.78
N ILE A 231 -10.02 -6.41 -21.83
CA ILE A 231 -10.89 -6.80 -22.94
C ILE A 231 -10.44 -6.15 -24.25
N GLU A 232 -9.95 -4.91 -24.22
CA GLU A 232 -9.40 -4.23 -25.41
C GLU A 232 -8.12 -4.89 -25.95
N GLN A 233 -7.34 -5.53 -25.06
CA GLN A 233 -6.07 -6.18 -25.41
C GLN A 233 -6.24 -7.58 -26.01
N LEU A 234 -7.46 -8.14 -25.98
CA LEU A 234 -7.83 -9.44 -26.54
C LEU A 234 -8.37 -9.31 -27.96
#